data_AF-A0A2W6Z9Y2-F1
#
_entry.id   AF-A0A2W6Z9Y2-F1
#
_cell.length_a   1.000
_cell.length_b   1.000
_cell.length_c   1.000
_cell.angle_alpha   90.00
_cell.angle_beta   90.00
_cell.angle_gamma   90.00
#
_symmetry.space_group_name_H-M   'P 1'
#
loop_
_entity.id
_entity.type
_entity.pdbx_description
1 polymer ?
#
loop_
_entity_poly.entity_id
_entity_poly.type
_entity_poly.pdbx_seq_one_letter_code
_entity_poly.pdbx_strand_id
1 'polypeptide(L)' 'MVLRLRPEARLDLEAAARWYEAQEQGLGQHFLDQVRLALRRIRSTLRPAPRATTAPAEP' A
#
# COMPACT_ATOMS: atom_id res chain seq x y z
N MET A 1 -2.74 -10.04 -8.07
CA MET A 1 -2.93 -8.58 -8.24
C MET A 1 -1.76 -7.84 -7.59
N VAL A 2 -1.21 -6.81 -8.25
CA VAL A 2 -0.03 -6.06 -7.76
C VAL A 2 -0.49 -4.74 -7.17
N LEU A 3 -0.13 -4.45 -5.91
CA LEU A 3 -0.34 -3.14 -5.28
C LEU A 3 0.71 -2.17 -5.79
N ARG A 4 0.28 -0.98 -6.22
CA ARG A 4 1.15 0.13 -6.60
C ARG A 4 1.02 1.23 -5.55
N LEU A 5 2.15 1.69 -5.03
CA LEU A 5 2.21 2.86 -4.15
C LEU A 5 2.56 4.07 -5.01
N ARG A 6 1.91 5.20 -4.72
CA ARG A 6 2.33 6.48 -5.28
C ARG A 6 3.67 6.91 -4.66
N PRO A 7 4.51 7.67 -5.37
CA PRO A 7 5.77 8.18 -4.79
C PRO A 7 5.58 8.93 -3.48
N GLU A 8 4.53 9.75 -3.37
CA GLU A 8 4.20 10.51 -2.17
C GLU A 8 3.91 9.60 -0.98
N ALA A 9 3.19 8.50 -1.22
CA ALA A 9 2.91 7.51 -0.17
C ALA A 9 4.19 6.83 0.35
N ARG A 10 5.25 6.74 -0.47
CA ARG A 10 6.55 6.23 -0.01
C ARG A 10 7.23 7.23 0.93
N LEU A 11 7.17 8.52 0.61
CA LEU A 11 7.68 9.58 1.48
C LEU A 11 6.91 9.63 2.81
N ASP A 12 5.59 9.49 2.77
CA ASP A 12 4.75 9.45 3.98
C ASP A 12 5.13 8.28 4.89
N LEU A 13 5.36 7.09 4.33
CA LEU A 13 5.78 5.91 5.08
C LEU A 13 7.18 6.08 5.69
N GLU A 14 8.11 6.68 4.96
CA GLU A 14 9.45 6.97 5.48
C GLU A 14 9.43 8.02 6.58
N ALA A 15 8.62 9.07 6.44
CA ALA A 15 8.43 10.09 7.46
C ALA A 15 7.82 9.52 8.74
N ALA A 16 6.77 8.68 8.61
CA ALA A 16 6.16 8.01 9.74
C ALA A 16 7.13 7.03 10.44
N ALA A 17 7.87 6.22 9.67
CA ALA A 17 8.84 5.28 10.24
C ALA A 17 9.92 6.01 11.06
N ARG A 18 10.44 7.14 10.55
CA ARG A 18 11.39 7.99 11.29
C ARG A 18 10.79 8.58 12.55
N TRP A 19 9.54 9.04 12.49
CA TRP A 19 8.85 9.60 13.65
C TRP A 19 8.68 8.55 14.77
N TYR A 20 8.27 7.33 14.41
CA TYR A 20 8.11 6.22 15.36
C TYR A 20 9.45 5.78 15.95
N GLU A 21 10.50 5.65 15.15
CA GLU A 21 11.84 5.28 15.64
C GLU A 21 12.39 6.29 16.65
N ALA A 22 12.06 7.58 16.47
CA ALA A 22 12.45 8.62 17.41
C ALA A 22 11.69 8.55 18.75
N GLN A 23 10.56 7.85 18.82
CA GLN A 23 9.83 7.64 20.08
C GLN A 23 10.48 6.53 20.90
N GLU A 24 10.83 5.42 20.26
CA GLU A 24 11.50 4.28 20.88
C GLU A 24 12.22 3.47 19.82
N GLN A 25 13.43 3.01 20.15
CA GLN A 25 14.25 2.22 19.26
C GLN A 25 13.50 0.95 18.82
N GLY A 26 13.42 0.73 17.50
CA GLY A 26 12.73 -0.41 16.88
C GLY A 26 11.26 -0.16 16.52
N LEU A 27 10.62 0.91 17.01
CA LEU A 27 9.23 1.21 16.64
C LEU A 27 9.07 1.56 15.17
N GLY A 28 10.06 2.17 14.52
CA GLY A 28 9.99 2.50 13.09
C GLY A 28 9.92 1.24 12.24
N GLN A 29 10.73 0.23 12.58
CA GLN A 29 10.67 -1.07 11.92
C GLN A 29 9.34 -1.79 12.20
N HIS A 30 8.88 -1.79 13.46
CA HIS A 30 7.60 -2.40 13.82
C HIS A 30 6.43 -1.78 13.05
N PHE A 31 6.41 -0.45 12.90
CA PHE A 31 5.45 0.26 12.07
C PHE A 31 5.47 -0.24 10.61
N LEU A 32 6.64 -0.32 9.99
CA LEU A 32 6.78 -0.79 8.61
C LEU A 32 6.29 -2.23 8.44
N ASP A 33 6.50 -3.10 9.44
CA ASP A 33 6.00 -4.47 9.43
C ASP A 33 4.47 -4.54 9.48
N GLN A 34 3.84 -3.69 10.29
CA GLN A 34 2.38 -3.56 10.33
C GLN A 34 1.82 -3.02 9.00
N VAL A 35 2.47 -2.03 8.40
CA VAL A 35 2.10 -1.52 7.06
C VAL A 35 2.16 -2.64 6.01
N ARG A 36 3.25 -3.42 5.98
CA ARG A 36 3.39 -4.57 5.08
C ARG A 36 2.26 -5.59 5.31
N LEU A 37 1.88 -5.84 6.56
CA LEU A 37 0.77 -6.74 6.89
C LEU A 37 -0.58 -6.20 6.37
N ALA A 38 -0.84 -4.91 6.57
CA ALA A 38 -2.06 -4.26 6.07
C ALA A 38 -2.15 -4.32 4.54
N LEU A 39 -1.05 -4.00 3.83
CA LEU A 39 -0.99 -4.09 2.38
C LEU A 39 -1.20 -5.52 1.87
N ARG A 40 -0.63 -6.53 2.56
CA ARG A 40 -0.90 -7.95 2.24
C ARG A 40 -2.38 -8.28 2.36
N ARG A 41 -3.06 -7.81 3.42
CA ARG A 41 -4.50 -8.02 3.61
C ARG A 41 -5.32 -7.37 2.49
N ILE A 42 -5.04 -6.11 2.16
CA ILE A 42 -5.69 -5.39 1.05
C ILE A 42 -5.52 -6.16 -0.26
N ARG A 43 -4.32 -6.67 -0.54
CA ARG A 43 -4.06 -7.47 -1.74
C ARG A 43 -4.89 -8.74 -1.79
N SER A 44 -5.05 -9.41 -0.65
CA SER A 44 -5.79 -10.68 -0.55
C SER A 44 -7.31 -10.50 -0.58
N THR A 45 -7.83 -9.33 -0.16
CA THR A 45 -9.27 -9.02 -0.22
C THR A 45 -9.69 -8.37 -1.52
N LEU A 46 -8.74 -7.84 -2.32
CA LEU A 46 -9.06 -7.25 -3.61
C LEU A 46 -9.60 -8.33 -4.56
N ARG A 47 -10.93 -8.37 -4.68
CA ARG A 47 -11.61 -9.06 -5.77
C ARG A 47 -11.10 -8.47 -7.07
N PRO A 48 -10.75 -9.28 -8.09
CA PRO A 48 -10.42 -8.75 -9.40
C PRO A 48 -11.58 -7.85 -9.85
N ALA A 49 -11.27 -6.59 -10.17
CA ALA A 49 -12.25 -5.71 -10.79
C ALA A 49 -12.75 -6.41 -12.06
N PRO A 50 -14.07 -6.35 -12.38
CA PRO A 50 -14.51 -6.76 -13.69
C PRO A 50 -13.62 -6.01 -14.70
N ARG A 51 -12.97 -6.75 -15.61
CA ARG A 51 -12.28 -6.10 -16.73
C ARG A 51 -13.31 -5.15 -17.31
N ALA A 52 -12.99 -3.85 -17.35
CA ALA A 52 -13.78 -2.93 -18.13
C ALA A 52 -13.78 -3.53 -19.54
N THR A 53 -14.91 -4.15 -19.90
CA THR A 53 -15.20 -4.52 -21.27
C THR A 53 -14.99 -3.22 -22.02
N THR A 54 -13.93 -3.17 -22.83
CA THR A 54 -13.87 -2.25 -23.95
C THR A 54 -15.15 -2.54 -24.73
N ALA A 55 -16.17 -1.71 -24.52
CA ALA A 55 -17.35 -1.72 -25.35
C ALA A 55 -16.85 -1.58 -26.80
N PRO A 56 -17.37 -2.39 -27.73
CA PRO A 56 -17.03 -2.20 -29.13
C PRO A 56 -17.40 -0.76 -29.52
N ALA A 57 -16.51 -0.10 -30.26
CA ALA A 57 -16.85 1.15 -30.93
C ALA A 57 -18.09 0.87 -31.79
N GLU A 58 -19.20 1.52 -31.48
CA GLU A 58 -20.40 1.47 -32.31
C GLU A 58 -20.10 2.10 -33.69
N PRO A 59 -20.75 1.60 -34.75
CA PRO A 59 -20.34 1.81 -36.15
C PRO A 59 -20.51 3.25 -36.67
#